data_AF-A0A7C0U518-F1
#
_entry.id   AF-A0A7C0U518-F1
#
_cell.length_a   1.000
_cell.length_b   1.000
_cell.length_c   1.000
_cell.angle_alpha   90.00
_cell.angle_beta   90.00
_cell.angle_gamma   90.00
#
_symmetry.space_group_name_H-M   'P 1'
#
loop_
_entity.id
_entity.type
_entity.pdbx_description
1 polymer ?
#
loop_
_entity_poly.entity_id
_entity_poly.type
_entity_poly.pdbx_seq_one_letter_code
_entity_poly.pdbx_strand_id
1 'polypeptide(L)' 'NKAIGVERLRKIYGKRKNRGHKPEHKYKASGAIIRKILQQLEAAGLVKVEKGKGRVITEKGRLMLKNIAK' A
#
# COMPACT_ATOMS: atom_id res chain seq x y z
N ASN A 1 13.87 5.80 2.14
CA ASN A 1 12.46 5.53 1.75
C ASN A 1 12.40 4.96 0.35
N LYS A 2 12.34 3.62 0.20
CA LYS A 2 12.21 2.98 -1.11
C LYS A 2 10.74 3.14 -1.54
N ALA A 3 10.50 3.73 -2.72
CA ALA A 3 9.15 3.90 -3.25
C ALA A 3 8.39 2.57 -3.32
N ILE A 4 7.08 2.63 -3.05
CA ILE A 4 6.20 1.46 -3.04
C ILE A 4 5.12 1.59 -4.12
N GLY A 5 4.93 0.51 -4.86
CA GLY A 5 3.86 0.36 -5.85
C GLY A 5 2.72 -0.54 -5.37
N VAL A 6 1.62 -0.54 -6.13
CA VAL A 6 0.42 -1.35 -5.87
C VAL A 6 0.78 -2.84 -5.75
N GLU A 7 1.64 -3.36 -6.63
CA GLU A 7 1.98 -4.79 -6.66
C GLU A 7 2.71 -5.25 -5.39
N ARG A 8 3.58 -4.40 -4.82
CA ARG A 8 4.25 -4.73 -3.56
C ARG A 8 3.27 -4.76 -2.39
N LEU A 9 2.35 -3.80 -2.31
CA LEU A 9 1.29 -3.79 -1.29
C LEU A 9 0.35 -4.98 -1.42
N ARG A 10 0.04 -5.41 -2.66
CA ARG A 10 -0.77 -6.61 -2.90
C ARG A 10 -0.13 -7.89 -2.36
N LYS A 11 1.20 -7.98 -2.35
CA LYS A 11 1.94 -9.11 -1.77
C LYS A 11 2.00 -9.03 -0.24
N ILE A 12 2.12 -7.82 0.32
CA ILE A 12 2.17 -7.56 1.77
C ILE A 12 0.82 -7.88 2.41
N TYR A 13 -0.25 -7.28 1.87
CA TYR A 13 -1.62 -7.46 2.40
C TYR A 13 -2.33 -8.70 1.84
N GLY A 14 -1.67 -9.49 1.00
CA GLY A 14 -2.18 -10.77 0.52
C GLY A 14 -2.15 -11.83 1.61
N LYS A 15 -3.14 -12.73 1.64
CA LYS A 15 -3.27 -13.77 2.66
C LYS A 15 -3.28 -15.17 2.07
N ARG A 16 -3.00 -16.18 2.91
CA ARG A 16 -3.33 -17.58 2.57
C ARG A 16 -4.85 -17.70 2.46
N LYS A 17 -5.31 -18.28 1.37
CA LYS A 17 -6.73 -18.53 1.14
C LYS A 17 -6.98 -20.02 1.32
N ASN A 18 -7.89 -20.34 2.24
CA ASN A 18 -8.44 -21.68 2.34
C ASN A 18 -9.27 -21.98 1.08
N ARG A 19 -9.01 -23.13 0.46
CA ARG A 19 -9.63 -23.59 -0.80
C ARG A 19 -10.48 -24.85 -0.58
N GLY A 20 -10.89 -25.13 0.65
CA GLY A 20 -11.63 -26.34 1.03
C GLY A 20 -10.72 -27.56 0.99
N HIS A 21 -11.07 -28.55 0.16
CA HIS A 21 -10.32 -29.81 0.03
C HIS A 21 -8.94 -29.66 -0.64
N LYS A 22 -8.70 -28.56 -1.37
CA LYS A 22 -7.41 -28.33 -2.05
C LYS A 22 -6.43 -27.61 -1.11
N PRO A 23 -5.10 -27.89 -1.22
CA PRO A 23 -4.10 -27.17 -0.45
C PRO A 23 -4.23 -25.65 -0.58
N GLU A 24 -3.92 -24.97 0.52
CA GLU A 24 -3.93 -23.53 0.58
C GLU A 24 -2.82 -22.92 -0.27
N HIS A 25 -3.11 -21.76 -0.86
CA HIS A 25 -2.09 -20.94 -1.51
C HIS A 25 -2.19 -19.49 -1.04
N LYS A 26 -1.08 -18.77 -1.15
CA LYS A 26 -1.05 -17.32 -0.89
C LYS A 26 -1.63 -16.57 -2.09
N TYR A 27 -2.68 -15.80 -1.85
CA TYR A 27 -3.30 -14.92 -2.85
C TYR A 27 -2.95 -13.47 -2.58
N LYS A 28 -2.78 -12.70 -3.65
CA LYS A 28 -2.56 -11.25 -3.60
C LYS A 28 -3.82 -10.53 -3.16
N ALA A 29 -3.67 -9.42 -2.44
CA ALA A 29 -4.79 -8.54 -2.11
C ALA A 29 -5.40 -7.86 -3.35
N SER A 30 -6.59 -7.28 -3.17
CA SER A 30 -7.28 -6.53 -4.21
C SER A 30 -6.45 -5.32 -4.64
N GLY A 31 -6.12 -5.27 -5.94
CA GLY A 31 -5.38 -4.15 -6.51
C GLY A 31 -6.21 -2.87 -6.62
N ALA A 32 -7.52 -2.99 -6.81
CA ALA A 32 -8.43 -1.85 -6.95
C ALA A 32 -8.56 -1.07 -5.63
N ILE A 33 -8.76 -1.76 -4.51
CA ILE A 33 -8.86 -1.15 -3.18
C ILE A 33 -7.55 -0.43 -2.83
N ILE A 34 -6.41 -1.12 -2.98
CA ILE A 34 -5.09 -0.55 -2.70
C ILE A 34 -4.83 0.70 -3.57
N ARG A 35 -5.17 0.66 -4.85
CA ARG A 35 -5.02 1.81 -5.75
C ARG A 35 -5.87 2.99 -5.32
N LYS A 36 -7.14 2.75 -4.96
CA LYS A 36 -8.07 3.80 -4.51
C LYS A 36 -7.58 4.47 -3.24
N ILE A 37 -7.11 3.70 -2.26
CA ILE A 37 -6.52 4.24 -1.02
C ILE A 37 -5.30 5.11 -1.34
N LEU A 38 -4.40 4.63 -2.21
CA LEU A 38 -3.22 5.40 -2.60
C LEU A 38 -3.58 6.72 -3.30
N GLN A 39 -4.60 6.74 -4.15
CA GLN A 39 -5.11 7.96 -4.78
C GLN A 39 -5.71 8.93 -3.76
N GLN A 40 -6.43 8.42 -2.75
CA GLN A 40 -6.98 9.25 -1.67
C GLN A 40 -5.86 9.88 -0.82
N LEU A 41 -4.82 9.12 -0.50
CA LEU A 41 -3.65 9.64 0.23
C LEU A 41 -2.84 10.65 -0.58
N GLU A 42 -2.83 10.49 -1.90
CA GLU A 42 -2.23 11.45 -2.85
C GLU A 42 -3.04 12.75 -2.90
N ALA A 43 -4.38 12.67 -2.97
CA ALA A 43 -5.27 13.82 -2.87
C ALA A 43 -5.15 14.55 -1.51
N ALA A 44 -4.90 13.83 -0.42
CA ALA A 44 -4.66 14.41 0.90
C ALA A 44 -3.25 15.05 1.06
N GLY A 45 -2.37 14.88 0.06
CA GLY A 45 -0.99 15.37 0.08
C GLY A 45 -0.06 14.62 1.04
N LEU A 46 -0.45 13.42 1.49
CA LEU A 46 0.33 12.60 2.42
C LEU A 46 1.34 11.70 1.70
N VAL A 47 1.07 11.41 0.42
CA VAL A 47 1.90 10.58 -0.46
C VAL A 47 2.05 11.29 -1.80
N LYS A 48 3.22 11.15 -2.44
CA LYS A 48 3.48 11.68 -3.80
C LYS A 48 4.00 10.59 -4.72
N VAL A 49 3.74 10.74 -6.03
CA VAL A 49 4.32 9.87 -7.06
C VAL A 49 5.78 10.24 -7.29
N GLU A 50 6.65 9.23 -7.26
CA GLU A 50 8.03 9.31 -7.72
C GLU A 50 8.09 8.66 -9.10
N LYS A 51 8.39 9.46 -10.14
CA LYS A 51 8.42 9.02 -11.54
C LYS A 51 9.27 7.76 -11.68
N GLY A 52 8.69 6.72 -12.27
CA GLY A 52 9.35 5.43 -12.51
C GLY A 52 9.56 4.51 -11.29
N LYS A 53 9.28 4.98 -10.07
CA LYS A 53 9.59 4.22 -8.84
C LYS A 53 8.36 3.91 -7.97
N GLY A 54 7.25 4.61 -8.18
CA GLY A 54 5.98 4.35 -7.49
C GLY A 54 5.57 5.53 -6.62
N ARG A 55 5.24 5.28 -5.34
CA ARG A 55 4.76 6.31 -4.41
C ARG A 55 5.62 6.36 -3.14
N VAL A 56 5.84 7.57 -2.64
CA VAL A 56 6.63 7.87 -1.44
C VAL A 56 5.89 8.82 -0.51
N ILE A 57 6.13 8.67 0.79
CA ILE A 57 5.55 9.52 1.83
C ILE A 57 6.10 10.96 1.70
N THR A 58 5.22 11.95 1.77
CA THR A 58 5.60 13.38 1.79
C THR A 58 6.09 13.81 3.17
N GLU A 59 6.73 14.98 3.27
CA GLU A 59 7.12 15.52 4.58
C GLU A 59 5.91 15.75 5.49
N LYS A 60 4.78 16.23 4.93
CA LYS A 60 3.49 16.35 5.63
C LYS A 60 3.03 14.99 6.19
N GLY A 61 3.08 13.94 5.39
CA GLY A 61 2.73 12.58 5.84
C GLY A 61 3.66 12.07 6.94
N ARG A 62 4.96 12.37 6.86
CA ARG A 62 5.92 12.00 7.91
C ARG A 62 5.68 12.74 9.22
N LEU A 63 5.36 14.03 9.16
CA LEU A 63 5.04 14.83 10.35
C LEU A 63 3.76 14.31 11.03
N MET A 64 2.71 14.02 10.25
CA MET A 64 1.48 13.43 10.77
C MET A 64 1.73 12.11 11.50
N LEU A 65 2.52 11.22 10.91
CA LEU A 65 2.88 9.95 11.55
C LEU A 65 3.70 10.15 12.83
N LYS A 66 4.65 11.10 12.83
CA LYS A 66 5.41 11.45 14.05
C LYS A 66 4.52 11.97 15.16
N ASN A 67 3.52 12.79 14.83
CA ASN A 67 2.59 13.34 15.81
C ASN A 67 1.65 12.28 16.40
N ILE A 68 1.23 11.30 15.61
CA ILE A 68 0.38 10.19 16.06
C ILE A 68 1.16 9.18 16.91
N ALA A 69 2.46 9.03 16.66
CA ALA A 69 3.32 8.09 17.39
C ALA A 69 3.78 8.61 18.76
N LYS A 70 3.41 9.84 19.14
CA LYS A 70 3.69 10.44 20.44
C LYS A 70 2.54 10.13 21.40
#